data_AF-A0A8J4BAM0-F1
#
_entry.id   AF-A0A8J4BAM0-F1
#
_cell.length_a   1.000
_cell.length_b   1.000
_cell.length_c   1.000
_cell.angle_alpha   90.00
_cell.angle_beta   90.00
_cell.angle_gamma   90.00
#
_symmetry.space_group_name_H-M   'P 1'
#
loop_
_entity.id
_entity.type
_entity.pdbx_description
1 polymer ?
#
loop_
_entity_poly.entity_id
_entity_poly.type
_entity_poly.pdbx_seq_one_letter_code
_entity_poly.pdbx_strand_id
1 'polypeptide(L)'
;MHHRALGGVLTTLLVMFIPVTTGGQRAKCRTLYPPYAITADEAQYVSIPHAEWTWDGRMLASKHSNGEGSLEIFRVRMNPGHGWPPHRHFEADEWIYVLSGAGTYSYWAFEKSAPTELSIGPGHVLYNPQGQLHKVWNNGSEALLLLSISKSLAPFEVLDDWPDTPGGGVGYVPHVAPWELSCAPGHEVGEEEEAPKSADESEPKFPLGEKLYDGSPLSDEGQREL
;
A
#
# COMPACT_ATOMS: atom_id res chain seq x y z
N MET A 1 1.63 65.25 -7.99
CA MET A 1 2.45 64.51 -7.00
C MET A 1 2.54 63.06 -7.48
N HIS A 2 3.74 62.49 -7.35
CA HIS A 2 4.23 61.31 -8.05
C HIS A 2 3.52 59.98 -7.73
N HIS A 3 3.34 59.17 -8.78
CA HIS A 3 3.22 57.71 -8.69
C HIS A 3 4.52 57.11 -8.17
N ARG A 4 4.43 56.20 -7.18
CA ARG A 4 5.48 55.23 -6.86
C ARG A 4 4.93 53.83 -7.05
N ALA A 5 5.41 53.15 -8.08
CA ALA A 5 5.26 51.71 -8.23
C ALA A 5 6.30 51.02 -7.31
N LEU A 6 5.84 50.12 -6.45
CA LEU A 6 6.70 49.22 -5.68
C LEU A 6 6.93 47.96 -6.52
N GLY A 7 8.15 47.80 -7.05
CA GLY A 7 8.60 46.56 -7.68
C GLY A 7 8.89 45.51 -6.61
N GLY A 8 8.03 44.49 -6.52
CA GLY A 8 8.29 43.29 -5.73
C GLY A 8 9.16 42.32 -6.53
N VAL A 9 10.37 42.07 -6.04
CA VAL A 9 11.25 41.02 -6.56
C VAL A 9 10.66 39.67 -6.15
N LEU A 10 10.23 38.87 -7.12
CA LEU A 10 9.75 37.51 -6.90
C LEU A 10 10.98 36.60 -6.70
N THR A 11 11.33 36.33 -5.44
CA THR A 11 12.36 35.33 -5.12
C THR A 11 11.74 33.94 -5.27
N THR A 12 11.98 33.28 -6.40
CA THR A 12 11.62 31.88 -6.61
C THR A 12 12.44 31.02 -5.63
N LEU A 13 11.81 30.59 -4.54
CA LEU A 13 12.40 29.66 -3.60
C LEU A 13 12.44 28.29 -4.28
N LEU A 14 13.62 27.92 -4.81
CA LEU A 14 13.86 26.59 -5.34
C LEU A 14 13.83 25.61 -4.15
N VAL A 15 12.71 24.91 -3.98
CA VAL A 15 12.59 23.82 -3.00
C VAL A 15 13.49 22.68 -3.51
N MET A 16 14.72 22.60 -2.99
CA MET A 16 15.54 21.42 -3.14
C MET A 16 14.89 20.28 -2.34
N PHE A 17 14.34 19.31 -3.05
CA PHE A 17 14.05 18.00 -2.50
C PHE A 17 15.38 17.36 -2.10
N ILE A 18 15.68 17.34 -0.79
CA ILE A 18 16.71 16.47 -0.24
C ILE A 18 15.99 15.17 0.11
N PRO A 19 16.13 14.08 -0.67
CA PRO A 19 15.58 12.80 -0.28
C PRO A 19 16.27 12.37 1.01
N VAL A 20 15.51 12.31 2.10
CA VAL A 20 15.96 11.62 3.30
C VAL A 20 15.90 10.13 2.98
N THR A 21 17.03 9.56 2.58
CA THR A 21 17.15 8.11 2.38
C THR A 21 17.28 7.45 3.74
N THR A 22 16.15 7.14 4.38
CA THR A 22 16.11 6.09 5.39
C THR A 22 16.36 4.76 4.65
N GLY A 23 17.63 4.35 4.66
CA GLY A 23 18.15 3.24 3.86
C GLY A 23 17.65 1.88 4.35
N GLY A 24 16.64 1.34 3.66
CA GLY A 24 16.30 -0.08 3.69
C GLY A 24 16.16 -0.59 2.26
N GLN A 25 16.70 -1.76 1.96
CA GLN A 25 16.42 -2.47 0.71
C GLN A 25 15.24 -3.41 0.94
N ARG A 26 14.40 -3.60 -0.10
CA ARG A 26 13.32 -4.59 -0.06
C ARG A 26 13.90 -5.99 0.16
N ALA A 27 13.32 -6.73 1.09
CA ALA A 27 13.67 -8.13 1.30
C ALA A 27 13.26 -8.96 0.07
N LYS A 28 14.19 -9.78 -0.45
CA LYS A 28 13.91 -10.73 -1.52
C LYS A 28 13.38 -12.02 -0.91
N CYS A 29 12.09 -12.06 -0.61
CA CYS A 29 11.50 -13.22 0.05
C CYS A 29 11.29 -14.36 -0.93
N ARG A 30 11.66 -15.58 -0.55
CA ARG A 30 11.28 -16.75 -1.32
C ARG A 30 9.76 -16.90 -1.27
N THR A 31 9.09 -16.80 -2.42
CA THR A 31 7.67 -17.12 -2.51
C THR A 31 7.46 -18.59 -2.17
N LEU A 32 6.66 -18.86 -1.13
CA LEU A 32 6.20 -20.20 -0.84
C LEU A 32 4.79 -20.32 -1.43
N TYR A 33 4.62 -21.28 -2.35
CA TYR A 33 3.33 -21.62 -2.97
C TYR A 33 2.46 -22.71 -2.25
N PRO A 34 2.77 -23.25 -1.06
CA PRO A 34 1.83 -24.15 -0.40
C PRO A 34 0.70 -23.34 0.28
N PRO A 35 -0.53 -23.87 0.32
CA PRO A 35 -1.56 -23.31 1.20
C PRO A 35 -1.06 -23.33 2.65
N TYR A 36 -1.34 -22.27 3.41
CA TYR A 36 -0.98 -22.18 4.82
C TYR A 36 -2.18 -21.84 5.70
N ALA A 37 -2.07 -22.22 6.96
CA ALA A 37 -2.93 -21.77 8.05
C ALA A 37 -2.02 -21.22 9.14
N ILE A 38 -2.15 -19.92 9.42
CA ILE A 38 -1.36 -19.23 10.44
C ILE A 38 -2.27 -18.44 11.36
N THR A 39 -1.84 -18.28 12.59
CA THR A 39 -2.39 -17.34 13.56
C THR A 39 -1.78 -15.95 13.38
N ALA A 40 -2.35 -14.93 14.04
CA ALA A 40 -1.78 -13.58 14.00
C ALA A 40 -0.38 -13.49 14.65
N ASP A 41 -0.07 -14.37 15.60
CA ASP A 41 1.23 -14.41 16.27
C ASP A 41 2.32 -15.04 15.39
N GLU A 42 1.92 -15.94 14.49
CA GLU A 42 2.79 -16.56 13.47
C GLU A 42 2.96 -15.67 12.22
N ALA A 43 2.14 -14.64 12.07
CA ALA A 43 2.21 -13.69 10.96
C ALA A 43 3.38 -12.71 11.09
N GLN A 44 3.81 -12.13 9.97
CA GLN A 44 4.90 -11.17 9.93
C GLN A 44 4.56 -9.95 10.80
N TYR A 45 5.37 -9.72 11.84
CA TYR A 45 5.28 -8.49 12.60
C TYR A 45 5.82 -7.32 11.79
N VAL A 46 5.01 -6.27 11.68
CA VAL A 46 5.41 -5.04 11.02
C VAL A 46 5.95 -4.10 12.09
N SER A 47 7.25 -3.86 12.08
CA SER A 47 7.87 -2.94 13.03
C SER A 47 7.73 -1.51 12.54
N ILE A 48 7.14 -0.65 13.37
CA ILE A 48 7.06 0.78 13.12
C ILE A 48 7.78 1.47 14.27
N PRO A 49 8.94 2.09 14.00
CA PRO A 49 9.73 2.75 15.04
C PRO A 49 8.87 3.71 15.86
N HIS A 50 8.98 3.62 17.19
CA HIS A 50 8.28 4.48 18.14
C HIS A 50 6.75 4.27 18.26
N ALA A 51 6.19 3.27 17.59
CA ALA A 51 4.77 2.90 17.70
C ALA A 51 4.54 1.52 18.37
N GLU A 52 5.58 0.89 18.89
CA GLU A 52 5.55 -0.51 19.33
C GLU A 52 4.59 -0.77 20.49
N TRP A 53 4.30 0.25 21.31
CA TRP A 53 3.38 0.14 22.47
C TRP A 53 1.98 0.66 22.18
N THR A 54 1.77 1.30 21.05
CA THR A 54 0.51 1.98 20.70
C THR A 54 -0.27 1.21 19.64
N TRP A 55 0.42 0.29 18.97
CA TRP A 55 -0.06 -0.36 17.77
C TRP A 55 0.63 -1.73 17.57
N ASP A 56 -0.11 -2.71 17.06
CA ASP A 56 0.40 -4.06 16.70
C ASP A 56 -0.13 -4.45 15.31
N GLY A 57 0.76 -4.39 14.32
CA GLY A 57 0.47 -4.70 12.92
C GLY A 57 1.06 -6.03 12.49
N ARG A 58 0.24 -6.85 11.85
CA ARG A 58 0.58 -8.20 11.39
C ARG A 58 0.21 -8.39 9.93
N MET A 59 1.19 -8.68 9.08
CA MET A 59 0.93 -9.06 7.69
C MET A 59 0.55 -10.54 7.63
N LEU A 60 -0.74 -10.82 7.48
CA LEU A 60 -1.29 -12.17 7.40
C LEU A 60 -1.07 -12.78 6.01
N ALA A 61 -1.03 -11.93 4.99
CA ALA A 61 -0.73 -12.28 3.60
C ALA A 61 -0.09 -11.08 2.92
N SER A 62 0.92 -11.30 2.08
CA SER A 62 1.53 -10.25 1.25
C SER A 62 1.92 -10.80 -0.11
N LYS A 63 1.89 -9.96 -1.14
CA LYS A 63 2.42 -10.29 -2.47
C LYS A 63 3.92 -10.65 -2.44
N HIS A 64 4.68 -10.15 -1.46
CA HIS A 64 6.09 -10.51 -1.27
C HIS A 64 6.29 -11.95 -0.82
N SER A 65 5.29 -12.55 -0.17
CA SER A 65 5.34 -13.94 0.32
C SER A 65 4.53 -14.90 -0.55
N ASN A 66 3.41 -14.43 -1.11
CA ASN A 66 2.46 -15.24 -1.87
C ASN A 66 2.63 -15.10 -3.40
N GLY A 67 3.50 -14.19 -3.85
CA GLY A 67 3.74 -13.89 -5.26
C GLY A 67 2.90 -12.72 -5.78
N GLU A 68 3.39 -12.12 -6.87
CA GLU A 68 2.77 -10.97 -7.54
C GLU A 68 1.30 -11.23 -7.87
N GLY A 69 0.46 -10.21 -7.64
CA GLY A 69 -0.99 -10.28 -7.86
C GLY A 69 -1.81 -10.89 -6.71
N SER A 70 -1.17 -11.41 -5.66
CA SER A 70 -1.85 -11.84 -4.44
C SER A 70 -2.41 -10.65 -3.67
N LEU A 71 -3.52 -10.86 -2.94
CA LEU A 71 -3.99 -9.88 -1.97
C LEU A 71 -3.02 -9.76 -0.79
N GLU A 72 -2.91 -8.54 -0.28
CA GLU A 72 -2.31 -8.23 1.00
C GLU A 72 -3.41 -8.14 2.06
N ILE A 73 -3.20 -8.81 3.20
CA ILE A 73 -4.13 -8.81 4.32
C ILE A 73 -3.35 -8.42 5.56
N PHE A 74 -3.71 -7.29 6.13
CA PHE A 74 -3.00 -6.67 7.23
C PHE A 74 -3.91 -6.52 8.44
N ARG A 75 -3.57 -7.18 9.55
CA ARG A 75 -4.31 -7.09 10.80
C ARG A 75 -3.67 -6.03 11.67
N VAL A 76 -4.48 -5.09 12.15
CA VAL A 76 -4.02 -3.99 12.99
C VAL A 76 -4.79 -3.97 14.30
N ARG A 77 -4.07 -3.91 15.41
CA ARG A 77 -4.61 -3.62 16.74
C ARG A 77 -4.10 -2.26 17.22
N MET A 78 -5.00 -1.30 17.42
CA MET A 78 -4.69 0.04 17.93
C MET A 78 -5.14 0.18 19.37
N ASN A 79 -4.25 0.63 20.25
CA ASN A 79 -4.62 0.95 21.64
C ASN A 79 -5.51 2.21 21.71
N PRO A 80 -6.27 2.38 22.82
CA PRO A 80 -7.04 3.60 23.06
C PRO A 80 -6.20 4.86 22.89
N GLY A 81 -6.73 5.86 22.17
CA GLY A 81 -6.04 7.13 21.93
C GLY A 81 -5.00 7.09 20.81
N HIS A 82 -4.89 5.99 20.07
CA HIS A 82 -3.94 5.81 18.98
C HIS A 82 -4.62 5.45 17.67
N GLY A 83 -3.91 5.62 16.56
CA GLY A 83 -4.40 5.31 15.23
C GLY A 83 -3.28 5.31 14.21
N TRP A 84 -3.66 5.31 12.94
CA TRP A 84 -2.73 5.57 11.85
C TRP A 84 -2.99 6.98 11.30
N PRO A 85 -1.94 7.78 11.02
CA PRO A 85 -2.10 9.13 10.46
C PRO A 85 -2.85 9.13 9.12
N PRO A 86 -3.34 10.30 8.65
CA PRO A 86 -3.92 10.41 7.33
C PRO A 86 -2.95 9.90 6.26
N HIS A 87 -3.46 9.03 5.38
CA HIS A 87 -2.66 8.41 4.32
C HIS A 87 -3.52 8.02 3.12
N ARG A 88 -2.86 7.68 2.01
CA ARG A 88 -3.50 7.16 0.79
C ARG A 88 -2.61 6.18 0.07
N HIS A 89 -3.21 5.17 -0.55
CA HIS A 89 -2.52 4.18 -1.39
C HIS A 89 -2.58 4.61 -2.86
N PHE A 90 -1.48 4.50 -3.59
CA PHE A 90 -1.41 4.99 -4.97
C PHE A 90 -1.75 3.95 -6.02
N GLU A 91 -1.74 2.66 -5.70
CA GLU A 91 -1.80 1.58 -6.70
C GLU A 91 -3.01 0.67 -6.57
N ALA A 92 -3.75 0.74 -5.46
CA ALA A 92 -4.90 -0.11 -5.23
C ALA A 92 -5.93 0.53 -4.30
N ASP A 93 -7.15 0.03 -4.40
CA ASP A 93 -8.18 0.24 -3.40
C ASP A 93 -7.84 -0.50 -2.11
N GLU A 94 -8.38 -0.03 -0.99
CA GLU A 94 -8.27 -0.68 0.30
C GLU A 94 -9.67 -0.86 0.91
N TRP A 95 -9.91 -2.07 1.42
CA TRP A 95 -11.06 -2.36 2.28
C TRP A 95 -10.59 -2.54 3.71
N ILE A 96 -11.35 -1.98 4.66
CA ILE A 96 -11.11 -2.19 6.08
C ILE A 96 -12.34 -2.87 6.69
N TYR A 97 -12.14 -3.99 7.38
CA TYR A 97 -13.18 -4.64 8.17
C TYR A 97 -12.88 -4.51 9.66
N VAL A 98 -13.84 -3.99 10.43
CA VAL A 98 -13.69 -3.81 11.88
C VAL A 98 -14.10 -5.09 12.60
N LEU A 99 -13.16 -5.69 13.30
CA LEU A 99 -13.33 -6.95 14.04
C LEU A 99 -13.86 -6.71 15.46
N SER A 100 -13.27 -5.77 16.20
CA SER A 100 -13.66 -5.45 17.58
C SER A 100 -13.28 -4.02 17.96
N GLY A 101 -13.84 -3.51 19.06
CA GLY A 101 -13.61 -2.14 19.53
C GLY A 101 -14.41 -1.09 18.74
N ALA A 102 -14.16 0.18 19.02
CA ALA A 102 -14.83 1.31 18.38
C ALA A 102 -13.83 2.43 18.05
N GLY A 103 -14.15 3.24 17.06
CA GLY A 103 -13.27 4.30 16.59
C GLY A 103 -13.96 5.34 15.74
N THR A 104 -13.15 6.21 15.14
CA THR A 104 -13.54 7.12 14.07
C THR A 104 -12.78 6.76 12.80
N TYR A 105 -13.51 6.72 11.69
CA TYR A 105 -12.95 6.74 10.35
C TYR A 105 -13.15 8.14 9.76
N SER A 106 -12.10 8.72 9.19
CA SER A 106 -12.15 10.04 8.56
C SER A 106 -11.66 9.92 7.11
N TYR A 107 -12.34 10.59 6.18
CA TYR A 107 -11.91 10.68 4.78
C TYR A 107 -12.14 12.08 4.21
N TRP A 108 -11.32 12.45 3.24
CA TRP A 108 -11.37 13.77 2.59
C TRP A 108 -11.85 13.63 1.16
N ALA A 109 -13.02 14.19 0.87
CA ALA A 109 -13.43 14.35 -0.52
C ALA A 109 -12.43 15.27 -1.23
N PHE A 110 -12.07 14.95 -2.47
CA PHE A 110 -11.06 15.70 -3.26
C PHE A 110 -11.29 17.23 -3.29
N GLU A 111 -12.54 17.67 -3.17
CA GLU A 111 -12.94 19.08 -3.24
C GLU A 111 -13.05 19.77 -1.87
N LYS A 112 -12.81 19.05 -0.77
CA LYS A 112 -13.02 19.55 0.60
C LYS A 112 -11.75 19.47 1.44
N SER A 113 -11.45 20.55 2.14
CA SER A 113 -10.35 20.59 3.12
C SER A 113 -10.71 19.93 4.46
N ALA A 114 -11.99 19.92 4.82
CA ALA A 114 -12.48 19.27 6.04
C ALA A 114 -12.80 17.78 5.81
N PRO A 115 -12.43 16.89 6.76
CA PRO A 115 -12.81 15.48 6.66
C PRO A 115 -14.32 15.30 6.85
N THR A 116 -14.85 14.24 6.25
CA THR A 116 -16.04 13.57 6.76
C THR A 116 -15.60 12.56 7.81
N GLU A 117 -16.25 12.57 8.97
CA GLU A 117 -15.95 11.66 10.07
C GLU A 117 -17.15 10.75 10.35
N LEU A 118 -16.87 9.45 10.50
CA LEU A 118 -17.86 8.42 10.76
C LEU A 118 -17.43 7.60 11.98
N SER A 119 -18.37 7.35 12.90
CA SER A 119 -18.15 6.39 13.97
C SER A 119 -18.12 4.98 13.41
N ILE A 120 -17.13 4.19 13.84
CA ILE A 120 -16.94 2.81 13.40
C ILE A 120 -16.95 1.83 14.57
N GLY A 121 -17.40 0.61 14.31
CA GLY A 121 -17.49 -0.49 15.27
C GLY A 121 -17.57 -1.84 14.58
N PRO A 122 -17.72 -2.94 15.34
CA PRO A 122 -17.62 -4.29 14.80
C PRO A 122 -18.62 -4.55 13.67
N GLY A 123 -18.16 -5.18 12.59
CA GLY A 123 -18.98 -5.48 11.43
C GLY A 123 -19.05 -4.37 10.36
N HIS A 124 -18.55 -3.17 10.65
CA HIS A 124 -18.41 -2.14 9.61
C HIS A 124 -17.35 -2.52 8.58
N VAL A 125 -17.66 -2.22 7.32
CA VAL A 125 -16.75 -2.27 6.17
C VAL A 125 -16.50 -0.85 5.70
N LEU A 126 -15.24 -0.48 5.55
CA LEU A 126 -14.81 0.81 5.01
C LEU A 126 -14.18 0.54 3.63
N TYR A 127 -14.41 1.44 2.69
CA TYR A 127 -13.86 1.34 1.35
C TYR A 127 -13.14 2.63 0.99
N ASN A 128 -11.86 2.51 0.69
CA ASN A 128 -10.99 3.59 0.26
C ASN A 128 -10.60 3.32 -1.19
N PRO A 129 -11.19 4.01 -2.18
CA PRO A 129 -10.71 3.89 -3.54
C PRO A 129 -9.26 4.37 -3.65
N GLN A 130 -8.53 3.87 -4.64
CA GLN A 130 -7.16 4.29 -4.93
C GLN A 130 -7.00 5.82 -4.87
N GLY A 131 -6.01 6.29 -4.10
CA GLY A 131 -5.72 7.70 -3.89
C GLY A 131 -6.60 8.43 -2.87
N GLN A 132 -7.60 7.77 -2.27
CA GLN A 132 -8.46 8.36 -1.24
C GLN A 132 -7.67 8.60 0.05
N LEU A 133 -7.53 9.87 0.44
CA LEU A 133 -6.98 10.25 1.73
C LEU A 133 -7.95 9.85 2.84
N HIS A 134 -7.47 9.06 3.79
CA HIS A 134 -8.28 8.54 4.88
C HIS A 134 -7.47 8.27 6.14
N LYS A 135 -8.16 8.07 7.25
CA LYS A 135 -7.61 7.89 8.60
C LYS A 135 -8.52 6.98 9.41
N VAL A 136 -7.93 6.15 10.26
CA VAL A 136 -8.65 5.44 11.32
C VAL A 136 -8.02 5.77 12.68
N TRP A 137 -8.86 6.09 13.66
CA TRP A 137 -8.44 6.46 15.00
C TRP A 137 -9.25 5.73 16.07
N ASN A 138 -8.57 5.18 17.08
CA ASN A 138 -9.21 4.62 18.24
C ASN A 138 -9.49 5.71 19.28
N ASN A 139 -10.73 6.21 19.30
CA ASN A 139 -11.24 7.10 20.35
C ASN A 139 -12.09 6.36 21.40
N GLY A 140 -12.10 5.02 21.37
CA GLY A 140 -12.76 4.17 22.35
C GLY A 140 -11.91 3.92 23.61
N SER A 141 -12.46 3.14 24.53
CA SER A 141 -11.80 2.72 25.77
C SER A 141 -11.10 1.35 25.68
N GLU A 142 -11.32 0.61 24.60
CA GLU A 142 -10.74 -0.71 24.34
C GLU A 142 -9.91 -0.69 23.07
N ALA A 143 -9.11 -1.73 22.82
CA ALA A 143 -8.35 -1.82 21.59
C ALA A 143 -9.27 -1.98 20.36
N LEU A 144 -9.02 -1.17 19.34
CA LEU A 144 -9.66 -1.27 18.04
C LEU A 144 -8.90 -2.28 17.19
N LEU A 145 -9.59 -3.28 16.70
CA LEU A 145 -9.02 -4.35 15.87
C LEU A 145 -9.65 -4.34 14.49
N LEU A 146 -8.82 -4.33 13.45
CA LEU A 146 -9.25 -4.31 12.06
C LEU A 146 -8.41 -5.21 11.15
N LEU A 147 -8.99 -5.54 9.99
CA LEU A 147 -8.28 -6.07 8.83
C LEU A 147 -8.30 -5.02 7.73
N SER A 148 -7.12 -4.64 7.24
CA SER A 148 -6.94 -3.92 5.98
C SER A 148 -6.64 -4.94 4.88
N ILE A 149 -7.32 -4.81 3.75
CA ILE A 149 -7.27 -5.76 2.64
C ILE A 149 -7.11 -4.96 1.35
N SER A 150 -6.06 -5.26 0.59
CA SER A 150 -5.79 -4.57 -0.67
C SER A 150 -5.05 -5.47 -1.66
N LYS A 151 -5.07 -5.11 -2.95
CA LYS A 151 -4.11 -5.69 -3.90
C LYS A 151 -2.69 -5.16 -3.67
N SER A 152 -2.55 -3.97 -3.11
CA SER A 152 -1.24 -3.38 -2.80
C SER A 152 -1.39 -2.27 -1.76
N LEU A 153 -0.83 -2.49 -0.57
CA LEU A 153 -0.79 -1.48 0.49
C LEU A 153 0.36 -0.47 0.28
N ALA A 154 1.32 -0.79 -0.58
CA ALA A 154 2.40 0.12 -1.00
C ALA A 154 2.35 0.38 -2.53
N PRO A 155 2.89 1.51 -3.01
CA PRO A 155 3.34 2.67 -2.26
C PRO A 155 2.16 3.46 -1.70
N PHE A 156 2.41 4.14 -0.57
CA PHE A 156 1.45 5.01 0.10
C PHE A 156 2.11 6.31 0.53
N GLU A 157 1.33 7.38 0.60
CA GLU A 157 1.76 8.64 1.18
C GLU A 157 1.19 8.78 2.59
N VAL A 158 2.01 9.28 3.52
CA VAL A 158 1.62 9.54 4.91
C VAL A 158 1.77 11.01 5.24
N LEU A 159 0.82 11.55 6.01
CA LEU A 159 0.84 12.91 6.54
C LEU A 159 0.99 12.85 8.07
N ASP A 160 2.23 12.62 8.55
CA ASP A 160 2.55 12.42 9.98
C ASP A 160 2.40 13.69 10.84
N ASP A 161 2.66 14.87 10.27
CA ASP A 161 2.62 16.16 10.99
C ASP A 161 1.20 16.77 11.08
N TRP A 162 0.17 15.93 11.06
CA TRP A 162 -1.24 16.33 11.15
C TRP A 162 -1.72 16.36 12.61
N PRO A 163 -2.57 17.32 13.08
CA PRO A 163 -3.25 18.40 12.34
C PRO A 163 -2.48 19.73 12.32
N ASP A 164 -1.24 19.75 12.79
CA ASP A 164 -0.46 20.98 13.01
C ASP A 164 -0.13 21.75 11.71
N THR A 165 -0.50 21.21 10.55
CA THR A 165 -0.57 21.91 9.26
C THR A 165 -2.01 22.08 8.77
N PRO A 166 -2.64 23.26 9.00
CA PRO A 166 -4.01 23.57 8.55
C PRO A 166 -4.22 23.60 7.03
N GLY A 167 -3.17 23.38 6.23
CA GLY A 167 -3.21 23.33 4.76
C GLY A 167 -2.86 21.97 4.16
N GLY A 168 -2.75 20.91 4.98
CA GLY A 168 -2.20 19.62 4.54
C GLY A 168 -0.70 19.72 4.40
N GLY A 169 0.03 19.34 5.45
CA GLY A 169 1.49 19.24 5.41
C GLY A 169 1.96 18.44 4.20
N VAL A 170 3.22 18.64 3.80
CA VAL A 170 3.81 17.81 2.74
C VAL A 170 3.86 16.38 3.25
N GLY A 171 2.97 15.54 2.72
CA GLY A 171 3.05 14.11 2.95
C GLY A 171 4.38 13.58 2.39
N TYR A 172 4.80 12.42 2.86
CA TYR A 172 5.96 11.74 2.30
C TYR A 172 5.58 10.33 1.87
N VAL A 173 6.27 9.84 0.85
CA VAL A 173 6.16 8.46 0.37
C VAL A 173 7.38 7.71 0.86
N PRO A 174 7.25 6.72 1.76
CA PRO A 174 8.37 5.89 2.16
C PRO A 174 8.99 5.22 0.93
N HIS A 175 10.32 5.22 0.84
CA HIS A 175 11.02 4.53 -0.26
C HIS A 175 10.74 3.02 -0.25
N VAL A 176 10.64 2.43 0.94
CA VAL A 176 10.27 1.03 1.18
C VAL A 176 9.27 1.00 2.33
N ALA A 177 8.18 0.25 2.17
CA ALA A 177 7.20 0.11 3.24
C ALA A 177 7.73 -0.81 4.36
N PRO A 178 7.33 -0.61 5.64
CA PRO A 178 7.91 -1.35 6.76
C PRO A 178 7.81 -2.89 6.64
N TRP A 179 6.73 -3.41 6.04
CA TRP A 179 6.54 -4.85 5.79
C TRP A 179 7.34 -5.39 4.60
N GLU A 180 7.93 -4.53 3.76
CA GLU A 180 8.80 -4.94 2.66
C GLU A 180 10.26 -5.10 3.12
N LEU A 181 10.58 -4.77 4.39
CA LEU A 181 11.93 -4.85 4.95
C LEU A 181 12.27 -6.25 5.51
N SER A 182 11.28 -7.10 5.68
CA SER A 182 11.45 -8.47 6.19
C SER A 182 10.53 -9.44 5.47
N CYS A 183 10.81 -10.72 5.60
CA CYS A 183 9.97 -11.78 5.05
C CYS A 183 8.99 -12.30 6.09
N ALA A 184 7.86 -12.84 5.63
CA ALA A 184 6.96 -13.57 6.50
C ALA A 184 7.70 -14.76 7.15
N PRO A 185 7.36 -15.14 8.39
CA PRO A 185 7.95 -16.31 9.03
C PRO A 185 7.86 -17.55 8.12
N GLY A 186 9.00 -18.24 7.93
CA GLY A 186 9.13 -19.36 7.01
C GLY A 186 9.54 -19.01 5.58
N HIS A 187 9.42 -17.74 5.16
CA HIS A 187 9.95 -17.25 3.89
C HIS A 187 11.39 -16.77 4.13
N GLU A 188 12.38 -17.61 3.80
CA GLU A 188 13.79 -17.21 3.87
C GLU A 188 14.11 -16.16 2.81
N VAL A 189 15.10 -15.29 3.07
CA VAL A 189 15.63 -14.37 2.05
C VAL A 189 16.28 -15.24 0.98
N GLY A 190 15.83 -15.12 -0.27
CA GLY A 190 16.44 -15.82 -1.38
C GLY A 190 17.91 -15.46 -1.52
N GLU A 191 18.75 -16.43 -1.85
CA GLU A 191 20.11 -16.15 -2.31
C GLU A 191 20.03 -15.18 -3.50
N GLU A 192 21.00 -14.26 -3.63
CA GLU A 192 21.10 -13.47 -4.85
C GLU A 192 21.14 -14.44 -6.03
N GLU A 193 20.09 -14.49 -6.85
CA GLU A 193 20.26 -15.01 -8.20
C GLU A 193 21.36 -14.16 -8.82
N GLU A 194 22.56 -14.74 -8.99
CA GLU A 194 23.59 -14.17 -9.85
C GLU A 194 22.86 -13.75 -11.12
N ALA A 195 22.87 -12.45 -11.42
CA ALA A 195 22.34 -11.95 -12.67
C ALA A 195 22.86 -12.89 -13.76
N PRO A 196 21.98 -13.42 -14.64
CA PRO A 196 22.44 -14.32 -15.69
C PRO A 196 23.61 -13.62 -16.37
N LYS A 197 24.80 -14.22 -16.26
CA LYS A 197 26.01 -13.73 -16.94
C LYS A 197 25.56 -13.48 -18.35
N SER A 198 25.66 -12.22 -18.77
CA SER A 198 25.16 -11.72 -20.06
C SER A 198 25.27 -12.83 -21.08
N ALA A 199 24.13 -13.35 -21.53
CA ALA A 199 24.13 -14.35 -22.57
C ALA A 199 24.96 -13.75 -23.71
N ASP A 200 26.06 -14.42 -24.05
CA ASP A 200 26.90 -14.12 -25.18
C ASP A 200 25.98 -13.83 -26.37
N GLU A 201 26.13 -12.64 -26.96
CA GLU A 201 25.37 -12.16 -28.11
C GLU A 201 25.70 -13.03 -29.34
N SER A 202 25.26 -14.28 -29.32
CA SER A 202 25.16 -15.13 -30.49
C SER A 202 23.68 -15.23 -30.83
N GLU A 203 23.32 -14.56 -31.93
CA GLU A 203 21.98 -14.42 -32.46
C GLU A 203 21.13 -15.70 -32.35
N PRO A 204 19.81 -15.59 -32.04
CA PRO A 204 18.93 -16.74 -32.14
C PRO A 204 18.79 -17.13 -33.62
N LYS A 205 19.42 -18.25 -34.00
CA LYS A 205 19.13 -18.96 -35.24
C LYS A 205 17.73 -19.56 -35.15
N PHE A 206 16.72 -18.81 -35.58
CA PHE A 206 15.42 -19.40 -35.91
C PHE A 206 15.58 -20.35 -37.11
N PRO A 207 15.22 -21.63 -37.01
CA PRO A 207 15.08 -22.46 -38.18
C PRO A 207 13.92 -21.95 -39.02
N LEU A 208 14.22 -21.61 -40.27
CA LEU A 208 13.24 -21.32 -41.31
C LEU A 208 12.32 -22.54 -41.50
N GLY A 209 11.03 -22.33 -41.20
CA GLY A 209 9.92 -22.95 -41.91
C GLY A 209 9.39 -24.27 -41.37
N GLU A 210 8.29 -24.21 -40.62
CA GLU A 210 7.14 -25.10 -40.84
C GLU A 210 5.84 -24.28 -40.73
N LYS A 211 4.99 -24.42 -41.75
CA LYS A 211 3.68 -23.76 -41.82
C LYS A 211 2.73 -24.40 -40.80
N LEU A 212 2.17 -23.61 -39.90
CA LEU A 212 0.94 -23.96 -39.18
C LEU A 212 -0.02 -22.77 -39.22
N TYR A 213 -0.82 -22.73 -40.30
CA TYR A 213 -2.11 -22.05 -40.33
C TYR A 213 -2.90 -22.59 -41.54
N ASP A 214 -3.84 -23.51 -41.31
CA ASP A 214 -4.86 -23.87 -42.28
C ASP A 214 -6.16 -23.11 -41.93
N GLY A 215 -6.40 -22.02 -42.66
CA GLY A 215 -7.55 -21.14 -42.44
C GLY A 215 -8.88 -21.85 -42.67
N SER A 216 -9.43 -22.46 -41.63
CA SER A 216 -10.81 -22.92 -41.57
C SER A 216 -11.66 -21.88 -40.81
N PRO A 217 -12.78 -21.39 -41.39
CA PRO A 217 -13.63 -20.41 -40.73
C PRO A 217 -14.45 -21.07 -39.62
N LEU A 218 -14.55 -20.37 -38.49
CA LEU A 218 -15.52 -20.67 -37.43
C LEU A 218 -16.93 -20.59 -38.03
N SER A 219 -17.65 -21.71 -38.02
CA SER A 219 -19.05 -21.75 -38.43
C SER A 219 -19.93 -21.16 -37.33
N ASP A 220 -20.78 -20.26 -37.77
CA ASP A 220 -21.70 -19.43 -37.01
C ASP A 220 -23.04 -20.18 -36.96
N GLU A 221 -23.25 -21.08 -35.99
CA GLU A 221 -24.56 -21.69 -35.73
C GLU A 221 -24.78 -21.89 -34.24
N GLY A 222 -25.52 -20.96 -33.63
CA GLY A 222 -25.91 -21.04 -32.22
C GLY A 222 -26.98 -20.05 -31.77
N GLN A 223 -27.78 -19.48 -32.69
CA GLN A 223 -29.07 -18.87 -32.36
C GLN A 223 -30.18 -19.82 -32.76
N ARG A 224 -30.83 -20.49 -31.80
CA ARG A 224 -32.26 -20.85 -31.86
C ARG A 224 -32.87 -20.86 -30.46
N GLU A 225 -34.09 -20.35 -30.45
CA GLU A 225 -35.02 -20.04 -29.37
C GLU A 225 -35.35 -21.22 -28.45
N LEU A 226 -35.49 -20.94 -27.14
CA LEU A 226 -36.75 -20.99 -26.35
C LEU A 226 -36.55 -20.25 -25.02
#